data_AF-A0A401KCR0-F1
#
_entry.id   AF-A0A401KCR0-F1
#
_cell.length_a   1.000
_cell.length_b   1.000
_cell.length_c   1.000
_cell.angle_alpha   90.00
_cell.angle_beta   90.00
_cell.angle_gamma   90.00
#
_symmetry.space_group_name_H-M   'P 1'
#
loop_
_entity.id
_entity.type
_entity.pdbx_description
1 polymer ?
#
loop_
_entity_poly.entity_id
_entity_poly.type
_entity_poly.pdbx_seq_one_letter_code
_entity_poly.pdbx_strand_id
1 'polypeptide(L)'
;MSRFSHLAFFAILLALSAKPAMADWTQDFVRIACNPDARFFRFEYVGLDGGDTWSDAEFDDKRIKERKAIWARYGFYVPSDLRYECKLGDVTYRLTTKQPAPYERGMCNATPQIKLNLSRDGEEILKDVTFGDDCFGGPSVSSMTIFEPIQGWGSGGTTLCAWPKTNIGERYQEVCGFLSEFFSTMPVTQEKMESYLRKPSKE
;
A
#
# COMPACT_ATOMS: atom_id res chain seq x y z
N MET A 1 29.69 -50.03 13.18
CA MET A 1 29.16 -48.73 13.65
C MET A 1 27.66 -48.86 13.81
N SER A 2 27.11 -48.44 14.96
CA SER A 2 25.71 -48.66 15.33
C SER A 2 24.77 -47.81 14.46
N ARG A 3 23.64 -48.38 14.02
CA ARG A 3 22.58 -47.67 13.27
C ARG A 3 22.10 -46.40 13.98
N PHE A 4 22.25 -46.33 15.30
CA PHE A 4 21.95 -45.14 16.11
C PHE A 4 22.89 -43.95 15.85
N SER A 5 24.16 -44.20 15.52
CA SER A 5 25.15 -43.14 15.28
C SER A 5 24.86 -42.36 13.98
N HIS A 6 24.29 -43.03 12.96
CA HIS A 6 23.91 -42.38 11.71
C HIS A 6 22.65 -41.52 11.85
N LEU A 7 21.66 -41.97 12.63
CA LEU A 7 20.44 -41.20 12.90
C LEU A 7 20.73 -39.92 13.70
N ALA A 8 21.61 -40.00 14.71
CA ALA A 8 22.00 -38.83 15.49
C ALA A 8 22.75 -37.79 14.63
N PHE A 9 23.64 -38.24 13.74
CA PHE A 9 24.40 -37.36 12.86
C PHE A 9 23.49 -36.65 11.83
N PHE A 10 22.51 -37.36 11.25
CA PHE A 10 21.52 -36.76 10.36
C PHE A 10 20.61 -35.75 11.07
N ALA A 11 20.19 -36.04 12.32
CA ALA A 11 19.37 -35.10 13.10
C ALA A 11 20.13 -33.81 13.43
N ILE A 12 21.43 -33.90 13.77
CA ILE A 12 22.29 -32.73 14.02
C ILE A 12 22.51 -31.93 12.73
N LEU A 13 22.73 -32.59 11.58
CA LEU A 13 22.84 -31.91 10.29
C LEU A 13 21.55 -31.20 9.87
N LEU A 14 20.38 -31.78 10.15
CA LEU A 14 19.06 -31.15 9.91
C LEU A 14 18.79 -29.97 10.86
N ALA A 15 19.21 -30.07 12.12
CA ALA A 15 19.09 -28.97 13.08
C ALA A 15 20.04 -27.81 12.75
N LEU A 16 21.23 -28.10 12.20
CA LEU A 16 22.21 -27.08 11.78
C LEU A 16 21.89 -26.45 10.41
N SER A 17 21.10 -27.13 9.56
CA SER A 17 20.63 -26.59 8.28
C SER A 17 19.28 -25.87 8.36
N ALA A 18 18.57 -26.01 9.48
CA ALA A 18 17.40 -25.20 9.80
C ALA A 18 17.81 -23.77 10.19
N LYS A 19 18.36 -23.02 9.22
CA LYS A 19 18.34 -21.56 9.33
C LYS A 19 16.86 -21.16 9.32
N PRO A 20 16.41 -20.26 10.23
CA PRO A 20 15.11 -19.65 10.05
C PRO A 20 15.10 -19.05 8.65
N ALA A 21 14.19 -19.52 7.80
CA ALA A 21 13.90 -18.83 6.57
C ALA A 21 13.36 -17.46 7.01
N MET A 22 14.24 -16.46 7.00
CA MET A 22 13.85 -15.07 7.17
C MET A 22 12.91 -14.81 6.01
N ALA A 23 11.61 -14.78 6.30
CA ALA A 23 10.63 -14.44 5.27
C ALA A 23 10.98 -13.04 4.78
N ASP A 24 11.07 -12.87 3.46
CA ASP A 24 11.21 -11.55 2.86
C ASP A 24 10.02 -10.71 3.32
N TRP A 25 10.28 -9.79 4.24
CA TRP A 25 9.26 -8.92 4.79
C TRP A 25 9.39 -7.54 4.16
N THR A 26 8.25 -7.03 3.74
CA THR A 26 8.09 -5.70 3.16
C THR A 26 7.43 -4.84 4.21
N GLN A 27 8.01 -3.66 4.49
CA GLN A 27 7.35 -2.65 5.29
C GLN A 27 6.60 -1.71 4.36
N ASP A 28 5.28 -1.69 4.51
CA ASP A 28 4.41 -0.84 3.72
C ASP A 28 4.37 0.59 4.25
N PHE A 29 4.42 1.55 3.34
CA PHE A 29 4.21 2.97 3.62
C PHE A 29 3.20 3.59 2.67
N VAL A 30 2.49 4.59 3.19
CA VAL A 30 1.85 5.63 2.40
C VAL A 30 2.81 6.81 2.36
N ARG A 31 3.35 7.13 1.18
CA ARG A 31 4.11 8.35 1.00
C ARG A 31 3.16 9.48 0.61
N ILE A 32 3.16 10.56 1.39
CA ILE A 32 2.26 11.68 1.20
C ILE A 32 3.03 12.97 0.96
N ALA A 33 2.66 13.69 -0.08
CA ALA A 33 3.09 15.05 -0.36
C ALA A 33 1.86 15.97 -0.39
N CYS A 34 1.83 16.95 0.51
CA CYS A 34 0.80 17.99 0.56
C CYS A 34 1.50 19.35 0.45
N ASN A 35 1.18 20.12 -0.58
CA ASN A 35 1.68 21.47 -0.78
C ASN A 35 0.50 22.41 -1.06
N PRO A 36 0.01 23.12 -0.02
CA PRO A 36 -1.10 24.06 -0.15
C PRO A 36 -0.82 25.19 -1.15
N ASP A 37 0.41 25.71 -1.17
CA ASP A 37 0.80 26.84 -2.04
C ASP A 37 0.80 26.44 -3.52
N ALA A 38 1.27 25.23 -3.81
CA ALA A 38 1.21 24.63 -5.15
C ALA A 38 -0.15 24.00 -5.48
N ARG A 39 -1.12 24.06 -4.55
CA ARG A 39 -2.43 23.38 -4.62
C ARG A 39 -2.31 21.92 -5.05
N PHE A 40 -1.34 21.22 -4.47
CA PHE A 40 -0.94 19.87 -4.84
C PHE A 40 -1.08 18.90 -3.68
N PHE A 41 -1.70 17.76 -3.95
CA PHE A 41 -1.77 16.63 -3.02
C PHE A 41 -1.50 15.34 -3.77
N ARG A 42 -0.54 14.55 -3.28
CA ARG A 42 -0.24 13.22 -3.80
C ARG A 42 -0.09 12.23 -2.67
N PHE A 43 -0.62 11.04 -2.86
CA PHE A 43 -0.26 9.88 -2.06
C PHE A 43 0.12 8.72 -2.98
N GLU A 44 1.08 7.92 -2.54
CA GLU A 44 1.55 6.73 -3.26
C GLU A 44 1.94 5.62 -2.28
N TYR A 45 1.72 4.38 -2.69
CA TYR A 45 2.19 3.22 -1.96
C TYR A 45 3.69 3.05 -2.20
N VAL A 46 4.41 2.76 -1.12
CA VAL A 46 5.82 2.40 -1.17
C VAL A 46 6.03 1.19 -0.27
N GLY A 47 6.27 0.04 -0.88
CA GLY A 47 6.80 -1.14 -0.21
C GLY A 47 8.33 -1.06 -0.14
N LEU A 48 8.89 -1.19 1.07
CA LEU A 48 10.34 -1.27 1.26
C LEU A 48 10.73 -2.69 1.64
N ASP A 49 11.29 -3.41 0.68
CA ASP A 49 11.82 -4.75 0.87
C ASP A 49 13.16 -4.72 1.62
N GLY A 50 13.36 -5.71 2.48
CA GLY A 50 14.71 -6.09 2.91
C GLY A 50 14.77 -6.55 4.35
N GLY A 51 15.06 -7.85 4.53
CA GLY A 51 15.46 -8.40 5.82
C GLY A 51 16.64 -7.64 6.46
N ASP A 52 17.55 -7.11 5.64
CA ASP A 52 18.71 -6.31 6.10
C ASP A 52 18.33 -4.87 6.43
N THR A 53 17.50 -4.22 5.60
CA THR A 53 17.00 -2.83 5.78
C THR A 53 16.32 -2.65 7.13
N TRP A 54 15.75 -3.74 7.63
CA TRP A 54 14.94 -3.73 8.83
C TRP A 54 15.41 -4.70 9.91
N SER A 55 16.57 -5.35 9.75
CA SER A 55 17.19 -6.23 10.76
C SER A 55 17.35 -5.53 12.13
N ASP A 56 17.66 -4.24 12.14
CA ASP A 56 17.72 -3.40 13.36
C ASP A 56 16.36 -2.85 13.80
N ALA A 57 15.31 -3.03 12.99
CA ALA A 57 13.94 -2.56 13.23
C ALA A 57 13.02 -3.66 13.76
N GLU A 58 13.45 -4.92 13.74
CA GLU A 58 12.71 -6.04 14.31
C GLU A 58 12.35 -5.75 15.77
N PHE A 59 11.04 -5.66 16.01
CA PHE A 59 10.37 -5.95 17.29
C PHE A 59 10.80 -5.19 18.56
N ASP A 60 11.59 -4.13 18.50
CA ASP A 60 11.65 -3.20 19.64
C ASP A 60 10.48 -2.21 19.58
N ASP A 61 9.32 -2.69 20.04
CA ASP A 61 8.10 -1.90 20.27
C ASP A 61 8.38 -0.58 21.02
N LYS A 62 9.48 -0.51 21.80
CA LYS A 62 9.84 0.69 22.55
C LYS A 62 10.19 1.89 21.65
N ARG A 63 10.67 1.65 20.43
CA ARG A 63 11.13 2.73 19.53
C ARG A 63 10.26 2.95 18.29
N ILE A 64 9.22 2.13 18.09
CA ILE A 64 8.35 2.26 16.90
C ILE A 64 7.70 3.64 16.80
N LYS A 65 7.32 4.23 17.94
CA LYS A 65 6.73 5.58 18.00
C LYS A 65 7.72 6.65 17.53
N GLU A 66 8.98 6.56 17.96
CA GLU A 66 10.04 7.48 17.54
C GLU A 66 10.31 7.34 16.04
N ARG A 67 10.42 6.11 15.53
CA ARG A 67 10.65 5.85 14.11
C ARG A 67 9.51 6.35 13.24
N LYS A 68 8.25 6.10 13.62
CA LYS A 68 7.06 6.65 12.95
C LYS A 68 7.11 8.17 12.85
N ALA A 69 7.54 8.85 13.91
CA ALA A 69 7.69 10.30 13.89
C ALA A 69 8.83 10.76 12.95
N ILE A 70 9.93 10.02 12.86
CA ILE A 70 11.02 10.31 11.91
C ILE A 70 10.53 10.10 10.47
N TRP A 71 9.92 8.95 10.16
CA TRP A 71 9.40 8.64 8.82
C TRP A 71 8.37 9.68 8.36
N ALA A 72 7.46 10.09 9.24
CA ALA A 72 6.46 11.11 8.93
C ALA A 72 7.08 12.45 8.52
N ARG A 73 8.25 12.83 9.08
CA ARG A 73 8.98 14.05 8.66
C ARG A 73 9.47 13.98 7.22
N TYR A 74 9.69 12.79 6.70
CA TYR A 74 10.06 12.54 5.30
C TYR A 74 8.86 12.20 4.41
N GLY A 75 7.64 12.32 4.96
CA GLY A 75 6.40 12.05 4.24
C GLY A 75 6.03 10.56 4.18
N PHE A 76 6.69 9.68 4.92
CA PHE A 76 6.38 8.25 4.97
C PHE A 76 5.52 7.93 6.20
N TYR A 77 4.31 7.41 5.95
CA TYR A 77 3.32 7.12 6.98
C TYR A 77 2.99 5.63 7.02
N VAL A 78 2.80 5.08 8.21
CA VAL A 78 2.40 3.68 8.39
C VAL A 78 0.89 3.55 8.13
N PRO A 79 0.45 2.61 7.27
CA PRO A 79 -0.93 2.54 6.78
C PRO A 79 -1.95 1.95 7.76
N SER A 80 -1.54 1.40 8.91
CA SER A 80 -2.44 0.59 9.76
C SER A 80 -3.65 1.34 10.35
N ASP A 81 -3.49 2.61 10.69
CA ASP A 81 -4.58 3.53 11.11
C ASP A 81 -4.18 4.97 10.78
N LEU A 82 -3.94 5.24 9.50
CA LEU A 82 -3.55 6.58 9.05
C LEU A 82 -4.79 7.46 8.93
N ARG A 83 -4.68 8.70 9.43
CA ARG A 83 -5.59 9.80 9.12
C ARG A 83 -4.76 11.02 8.78
N TYR A 84 -4.90 11.50 7.55
CA TYR A 84 -4.13 12.62 7.04
C TYR A 84 -5.08 13.62 6.39
N GLU A 85 -4.90 14.90 6.70
CA GLU A 85 -5.67 15.99 6.10
C GLU A 85 -4.73 16.91 5.32
N CYS A 86 -5.12 17.25 4.09
CA CYS A 86 -4.43 18.19 3.24
C CYS A 86 -5.41 19.26 2.77
N LYS A 87 -5.15 20.52 3.11
CA LYS A 87 -5.96 21.65 2.67
C LYS A 87 -5.33 22.30 1.45
N LEU A 88 -6.06 22.34 0.33
CA LEU A 88 -5.65 22.96 -0.94
C LEU A 88 -6.57 24.14 -1.24
N GLY A 89 -6.13 25.36 -0.94
CA GLY A 89 -7.01 26.53 -0.98
C GLY A 89 -8.15 26.39 0.03
N ASP A 90 -9.39 26.38 -0.45
CA ASP A 90 -10.59 26.24 0.39
C ASP A 90 -11.06 24.79 0.55
N VAL A 91 -10.46 23.86 -0.20
CA VAL A 91 -10.85 22.45 -0.24
C VAL A 91 -10.01 21.64 0.74
N THR A 92 -10.63 20.76 1.51
CA THR A 92 -9.95 19.85 2.43
C THR A 92 -10.06 18.42 1.95
N TYR A 93 -8.92 17.80 1.68
CA TYR A 93 -8.81 16.37 1.43
C TYR A 93 -8.50 15.63 2.71
N ARG A 94 -9.20 14.52 2.94
CA ARG A 94 -8.92 13.60 4.04
C ARG A 94 -8.64 12.22 3.48
N LEU A 95 -7.43 11.74 3.72
CA LEU A 95 -6.99 10.39 3.41
C LEU A 95 -7.01 9.57 4.69
N THR A 96 -7.65 8.41 4.65
CA THR A 96 -7.56 7.44 5.74
C THR A 96 -7.20 6.07 5.21
N THR A 97 -6.40 5.34 5.98
CA THR A 97 -6.10 3.94 5.66
C THR A 97 -6.30 3.06 6.87
N LYS A 98 -6.65 1.80 6.61
CA LYS A 98 -6.74 0.75 7.62
C LYS A 98 -6.04 -0.50 7.10
N GLN A 99 -5.15 -1.04 7.92
CA GLN A 99 -4.51 -2.33 7.66
C GLN A 99 -4.65 -3.18 8.93
N PRO A 100 -5.33 -4.34 8.87
CA PRO A 100 -5.42 -5.25 10.00
C PRO A 100 -4.05 -5.71 10.50
N ALA A 101 -4.03 -6.35 11.67
CA ALA A 101 -2.84 -7.02 12.15
C ALA A 101 -2.47 -8.20 11.23
N PRO A 102 -1.18 -8.58 11.16
CA PRO A 102 -0.72 -9.71 10.35
C PRO A 102 -1.49 -11.02 10.58
N TYR A 103 -1.68 -11.81 9.52
CA TYR A 103 -2.37 -13.10 9.62
C TYR A 103 -1.50 -14.16 10.30
N GLU A 104 -2.01 -14.79 11.37
CA GLU A 104 -1.29 -15.82 12.14
C GLU A 104 -0.82 -17.03 11.30
N ARG A 105 -1.49 -17.33 10.18
CA ARG A 105 -1.22 -18.52 9.34
C ARG A 105 -0.41 -18.23 8.08
N GLY A 106 0.22 -17.06 7.97
CA GLY A 106 1.17 -16.76 6.89
C GLY A 106 0.56 -16.66 5.49
N MET A 107 -0.77 -16.58 5.35
CA MET A 107 -1.37 -16.23 4.06
C MET A 107 -0.88 -14.85 3.65
N CYS A 108 -0.40 -14.75 2.41
CA CYS A 108 0.22 -13.55 1.88
C CYS A 108 1.39 -13.00 2.72
N ASN A 109 2.38 -13.84 3.08
CA ASN A 109 3.49 -13.42 3.94
C ASN A 109 3.03 -12.77 5.26
N ALA A 110 1.82 -13.12 5.72
CA ALA A 110 1.12 -12.52 6.84
C ALA A 110 0.74 -11.03 6.69
N THR A 111 0.89 -10.38 5.53
CA THR A 111 0.56 -8.96 5.35
C THR A 111 -0.86 -8.78 4.78
N PRO A 112 -1.82 -8.27 5.56
CA PRO A 112 -3.16 -8.01 5.05
C PRO A 112 -3.20 -6.77 4.16
N GLN A 113 -4.19 -6.74 3.25
CA GLN A 113 -4.43 -5.61 2.37
C GLN A 113 -4.64 -4.29 3.14
N ILE A 114 -4.14 -3.20 2.60
CA ILE A 114 -4.46 -1.85 3.07
C ILE A 114 -5.77 -1.42 2.40
N LYS A 115 -6.73 -0.96 3.20
CA LYS A 115 -7.93 -0.28 2.71
C LYS A 115 -7.76 1.22 2.80
N LEU A 116 -8.17 1.93 1.75
CA LEU A 116 -8.02 3.37 1.61
C LEU A 116 -9.36 4.03 1.37
N ASN A 117 -9.57 5.15 2.06
CA ASN A 117 -10.66 6.08 1.80
C ASN A 117 -10.07 7.48 1.55
N LEU A 118 -10.62 8.17 0.56
CA LEU A 118 -10.29 9.56 0.26
C LEU A 118 -11.58 10.36 0.16
N SER A 119 -11.67 11.46 0.89
CA SER A 119 -12.79 12.40 0.79
C SER A 119 -12.32 13.83 0.47
N ARG A 120 -13.16 14.59 -0.22
CA ARG A 120 -13.02 16.02 -0.51
C ARG A 120 -14.17 16.76 0.17
N ASP A 121 -13.87 17.67 1.09
CA ASP A 121 -14.87 18.44 1.85
C ASP A 121 -15.93 17.56 2.54
N GLY A 122 -15.54 16.35 2.94
CA GLY A 122 -16.41 15.35 3.57
C GLY A 122 -17.13 14.42 2.60
N GLU A 123 -17.11 14.69 1.30
CA GLU A 123 -17.67 13.80 0.27
C GLU A 123 -16.63 12.74 -0.16
N GLU A 124 -17.01 11.46 -0.13
CA GLU A 124 -16.11 10.37 -0.49
C GLU A 124 -15.83 10.35 -2.01
N ILE A 125 -14.56 10.36 -2.39
CA ILE A 125 -14.07 10.14 -3.76
C ILE A 125 -13.67 8.68 -3.93
N LEU A 126 -12.89 8.13 -3.00
CA LEU A 126 -12.53 6.72 -2.94
C LEU A 126 -13.08 6.12 -1.65
N LYS A 127 -13.73 4.95 -1.75
CA LYS A 127 -14.33 4.26 -0.62
C LYS A 127 -13.91 2.80 -0.54
N ASP A 128 -13.27 2.44 0.55
CA ASP A 128 -12.82 1.09 0.92
C ASP A 128 -12.12 0.34 -0.23
N VAL A 129 -11.28 1.06 -0.97
CA VAL A 129 -10.48 0.49 -2.07
C VAL A 129 -9.22 -0.15 -1.53
N THR A 130 -8.76 -1.24 -2.16
CA THR A 130 -7.45 -1.81 -1.86
C THR A 130 -6.36 -0.83 -2.32
N PHE A 131 -5.35 -0.62 -1.49
CA PHE A 131 -4.22 0.26 -1.76
C PHE A 131 -2.90 -0.50 -1.59
N GLY A 132 -1.96 -0.28 -2.50
CA GLY A 132 -0.70 -1.02 -2.49
C GLY A 132 -0.80 -2.40 -3.11
N ASP A 133 0.13 -3.27 -2.73
CA ASP A 133 0.18 -4.64 -3.23
C ASP A 133 -1.06 -5.42 -2.81
N ASP A 134 -1.72 -6.05 -3.79
CA ASP A 134 -2.81 -6.98 -3.55
C ASP A 134 -2.40 -8.42 -3.85
N CYS A 135 -2.15 -9.15 -2.78
CA CYS A 135 -1.83 -10.56 -2.81
C CYS A 135 -2.91 -11.49 -3.37
N PHE A 136 -4.16 -11.06 -3.31
CA PHE A 136 -5.30 -11.81 -3.82
C PHE A 136 -5.54 -11.53 -5.31
N GLY A 137 -4.67 -10.71 -5.94
CA GLY A 137 -4.71 -10.39 -7.35
C GLY A 137 -5.91 -9.52 -7.75
N GLY A 138 -6.60 -8.89 -6.80
CA GLY A 138 -7.60 -7.87 -7.09
C GLY A 138 -6.94 -6.58 -7.59
N PRO A 139 -7.73 -5.68 -8.21
CA PRO A 139 -7.21 -4.38 -8.56
C PRO A 139 -6.97 -3.54 -7.29
N SER A 140 -5.94 -2.72 -7.33
CA SER A 140 -5.57 -1.85 -6.21
C SER A 140 -5.06 -0.50 -6.69
N VAL A 141 -5.32 0.53 -5.89
CA VAL A 141 -4.77 1.87 -6.11
C VAL A 141 -3.30 1.85 -5.72
N SER A 142 -2.44 2.39 -6.59
CA SER A 142 -1.02 2.54 -6.31
C SER A 142 -0.67 3.97 -5.92
N SER A 143 -1.26 4.95 -6.60
CA SER A 143 -1.08 6.36 -6.29
C SER A 143 -2.22 7.22 -6.82
N MET A 144 -2.34 8.42 -6.26
CA MET A 144 -3.25 9.43 -6.77
C MET A 144 -2.60 10.79 -6.62
N THR A 145 -2.74 11.61 -7.65
CA THR A 145 -2.24 12.98 -7.69
C THR A 145 -3.39 13.92 -7.96
N ILE A 146 -3.53 14.95 -7.13
CA ILE A 146 -4.57 15.96 -7.20
C ILE A 146 -3.90 17.33 -7.31
N PHE A 147 -4.35 18.09 -8.31
CA PHE A 147 -4.06 19.50 -8.47
C PHE A 147 -5.38 20.28 -8.48
N GLU A 148 -5.54 21.17 -7.50
CA GLU A 148 -6.65 22.11 -7.48
C GLU A 148 -6.26 23.39 -8.24
N PRO A 149 -7.07 23.86 -9.21
CA PRO A 149 -6.72 25.03 -10.00
C PRO A 149 -6.77 26.28 -9.12
N ILE A 150 -5.95 27.28 -9.45
CA ILE A 150 -6.13 28.63 -8.91
C ILE A 150 -7.30 29.26 -9.66
N GLN A 151 -8.23 29.90 -8.97
CA GLN A 151 -9.41 30.50 -9.60
C GLN A 151 -8.99 31.42 -10.75
N GLY A 152 -9.38 31.08 -11.98
CA GLY A 152 -9.03 31.82 -13.20
C GLY A 152 -7.71 31.44 -13.89
N TRP A 153 -6.93 30.49 -13.37
CA TRP A 153 -5.66 30.02 -13.97
C TRP A 153 -5.49 28.49 -13.87
N GLY A 154 -5.30 27.86 -15.04
CA GLY A 154 -4.99 26.43 -15.16
C GLY A 154 -6.20 25.49 -15.14
N SER A 155 -5.98 24.25 -15.59
CA SER A 155 -6.94 23.16 -15.45
C SER A 155 -6.61 22.35 -14.20
N GLY A 156 -7.58 22.21 -13.30
CA GLY A 156 -7.50 21.22 -12.22
C GLY A 156 -7.36 19.81 -12.80
N GLY A 157 -6.86 18.88 -12.00
CA GLY A 157 -6.67 17.51 -12.45
C GLY A 157 -6.58 16.55 -11.30
N THR A 158 -7.17 15.39 -11.47
CA THR A 158 -7.00 14.26 -10.57
C THR A 158 -6.57 13.07 -11.40
N THR A 159 -5.35 12.61 -11.20
CA THR A 159 -4.79 11.44 -11.86
C THR A 159 -4.77 10.29 -10.86
N LEU A 160 -5.32 9.15 -11.26
CA LEU A 160 -5.28 7.91 -10.50
C LEU A 160 -4.37 6.93 -11.22
N CYS A 161 -3.50 6.26 -10.47
CA CYS A 161 -2.78 5.09 -10.93
C CYS A 161 -3.25 3.87 -10.16
N ALA A 162 -3.43 2.76 -10.85
CA ALA A 162 -3.88 1.50 -10.26
C ALA A 162 -3.22 0.30 -10.94
N TRP A 163 -3.00 -0.74 -10.15
CA TRP A 163 -2.71 -2.06 -10.67
C TRP A 163 -4.04 -2.77 -10.99
N PRO A 164 -4.22 -3.27 -12.22
CA PRO A 164 -5.44 -3.98 -12.59
C PRO A 164 -5.48 -5.38 -11.96
N LYS A 165 -6.64 -6.04 -12.06
CA LYS A 165 -6.81 -7.41 -11.58
C LYS A 165 -5.85 -8.37 -12.30
N THR A 166 -5.12 -9.18 -11.53
CA THR A 166 -4.17 -10.17 -12.05
C THR A 166 -4.50 -11.58 -11.59
N ASN A 167 -3.93 -12.56 -12.27
CA ASN A 167 -3.78 -13.89 -11.69
C ASN A 167 -2.61 -13.82 -10.69
N ILE A 168 -2.71 -14.57 -9.59
CA ILE A 168 -1.68 -14.64 -8.55
C ILE A 168 -0.31 -14.94 -9.22
N GLY A 169 0.65 -14.02 -9.07
CA GLY A 169 2.00 -14.14 -9.61
C GLY A 169 2.31 -13.40 -10.92
N GLU A 170 1.34 -12.74 -11.57
CA GLU A 170 1.60 -11.86 -12.72
C GLU A 170 1.83 -10.41 -12.28
N ARG A 171 3.02 -9.83 -12.56
CA ARG A 171 3.26 -8.39 -12.42
C ARG A 171 2.65 -7.67 -13.62
N TYR A 172 1.57 -6.91 -13.41
CA TYR A 172 1.00 -6.06 -14.45
C TYR A 172 1.61 -4.66 -14.43
N GLN A 173 1.62 -4.03 -15.61
CA GLN A 173 1.97 -2.63 -15.71
C GLN A 173 0.87 -1.79 -15.04
N GLU A 174 1.30 -0.87 -14.19
CA GLU A 174 0.43 0.16 -13.60
C GLU A 174 -0.25 0.96 -14.71
N VAL A 175 -1.56 1.23 -14.56
CA VAL A 175 -2.32 2.06 -15.49
C VAL A 175 -2.64 3.38 -14.79
N CYS A 176 -2.29 4.49 -15.45
CA CYS A 176 -2.52 5.84 -14.96
C CYS A 176 -3.39 6.63 -15.94
N GLY A 177 -4.30 7.44 -15.41
CA GLY A 177 -5.22 8.27 -16.20
C GLY A 177 -5.97 9.28 -15.34
N PHE A 178 -6.77 10.15 -15.95
CA PHE A 178 -7.62 11.04 -15.19
C PHE A 178 -8.72 10.24 -14.49
N LEU A 179 -9.06 10.61 -13.26
CA LEU A 179 -10.06 9.89 -12.47
C LEU A 179 -11.42 9.80 -13.19
N SER A 180 -11.78 10.85 -13.92
CA SER A 180 -12.98 10.89 -14.76
C SER A 180 -12.97 9.94 -15.95
N GLU A 181 -11.78 9.52 -16.40
CA GLU A 181 -11.66 8.49 -17.46
C GLU A 181 -12.00 7.12 -16.89
N PHE A 182 -11.56 6.84 -15.66
CA PHE A 182 -11.85 5.57 -15.00
C PHE A 182 -13.28 5.47 -14.48
N PHE A 183 -13.86 6.57 -13.96
CA PHE A 183 -15.13 6.50 -13.24
C PHE A 183 -16.04 7.70 -13.52
N SER A 184 -17.28 7.39 -13.93
CA SER A 184 -18.33 8.39 -14.18
C SER A 184 -19.14 8.75 -12.94
N THR A 185 -19.03 7.98 -11.85
CA THR A 185 -19.81 8.19 -10.62
C THR A 185 -18.96 7.98 -9.37
N MET A 186 -19.08 8.90 -8.40
CA MET A 186 -18.41 8.85 -7.10
C MET A 186 -19.36 8.31 -5.99
N PRO A 187 -18.81 7.73 -4.91
CA PRO A 187 -17.41 7.35 -4.74
C PRO A 187 -17.02 6.17 -5.64
N VAL A 188 -15.73 6.06 -5.94
CA VAL A 188 -15.12 4.86 -6.50
C VAL A 188 -15.00 3.83 -5.39
N THR A 189 -15.64 2.68 -5.56
CA THR A 189 -15.57 1.55 -4.63
C THR A 189 -14.69 0.44 -5.22
N GLN A 190 -14.29 -0.53 -4.39
CA GLN A 190 -13.58 -1.72 -4.86
C GLN A 190 -14.34 -2.45 -5.99
N GLU A 191 -15.66 -2.59 -5.88
CA GLU A 191 -16.50 -3.21 -6.91
C GLU A 191 -16.43 -2.45 -8.25
N LYS A 192 -16.47 -1.12 -8.22
CA LYS A 192 -16.32 -0.30 -9.44
C LYS A 192 -14.93 -0.48 -10.05
N MET A 193 -13.89 -0.50 -9.22
CA MET A 193 -12.52 -0.79 -9.69
C MET A 193 -12.43 -2.17 -10.32
N GLU A 194 -13.04 -3.19 -9.72
CA GLU A 194 -13.10 -4.55 -10.28
C GLU A 194 -13.84 -4.62 -11.61
N SER A 195 -14.89 -3.83 -11.79
CA SER A 195 -15.59 -3.78 -13.07
C SER A 195 -14.75 -3.10 -14.17
N TYR A 196 -14.05 -2.02 -13.84
CA TYR A 196 -13.35 -1.20 -14.84
C TYR A 196 -11.94 -1.71 -15.15
N LEU A 197 -11.23 -2.19 -14.13
CA LEU A 197 -9.88 -2.73 -14.23
C LEU A 197 -9.86 -4.26 -14.38
N ARG A 198 -11.03 -4.84 -14.71
CA ARG A 198 -11.08 -6.20 -15.25
C ARG A 198 -10.38 -6.15 -16.60
N LYS A 199 -9.33 -6.97 -16.80
CA LYS A 199 -8.75 -7.21 -18.13
C LYS A 199 -9.90 -7.27 -19.16
N PRO A 200 -9.87 -6.49 -20.25
CA PRO A 200 -10.52 -6.96 -21.45
C PRO A 200 -9.88 -8.32 -21.73
N SER A 201 -10.67 -9.39 -21.72
CA SER A 201 -10.19 -10.66 -22.25
C SER A 201 -9.66 -10.34 -23.64
N LYS A 202 -8.38 -10.62 -23.89
CA LYS A 202 -7.73 -10.45 -25.20
C LYS A 202 -8.74 -10.77 -26.31
N GLU A 203 -9.09 -9.77 -27.11
CA GLU A 203 -9.34 -9.98 -28.53
C GLU A 203 -8.01 -10.34 -29.20
#